data_AF-A0A292IHY0-F1
#
_entry.id   AF-A0A292IHY0-F1
#
_cell.length_a   1.000
_cell.length_b   1.000
_cell.length_c   1.000
_cell.angle_alpha   90.00
_cell.angle_beta   90.00
_cell.angle_gamma   90.00
#
_symmetry.space_group_name_H-M   'P 1'
#
loop_
_entity.id
_entity.type
_entity.pdbx_description
1 polymer ?
#
loop_
_entity_poly.entity_id
_entity_poly.type
_entity_poly.pdbx_seq_one_letter_code
_entity_poly.pdbx_strand_id
1 'polypeptide(L)'
;MRKIRKKSLRTKLLVGIGISTSFAIVGVGMLVGSGISYSINNHGGNIRNHGSNDSTPGRNNGNSRPDDGSDKNGSNDNSSATDKLIAKAAYDAIKETAEADAKSDALPSTVAKDITTLAKANEQIAENSNRIPDAPDFFEYVISAVANDEKGTLTIKVALKKAFKARGFFTTQGDPSTTKVDKDVVVTGYQTTQQADKIKVKAAYDGIPPTANSFQKTGILPSAIAKDITTLDNANDQISAADSNFIPDVPDGFEYLISAVADDENGNLIIKVAIKKANTVNGFFTTEGDPSDTKVDKDVVISGYQKTREADKITTKAAYDAIKLNANANIKPGTVVFPSNVADEVKTLAKANEQIAAKNDKIPNAPAGFEYVISAEAKNTEGKLFVKISLKKSSTGKYFNLNGDPVDPSSPTYVPKILTINGYKRESSKPLDYAGDPGDPDFYEYWNYE
;
A
#
# COMPACT_ATOMS: atom_id res chain seq x y z
N MET A 1 41.15 -13.30 10.99
CA MET A 1 41.03 -12.91 9.57
C MET A 1 39.67 -12.25 9.34
N ARG A 2 39.60 -10.97 8.95
CA ARG A 2 38.34 -10.29 8.59
C ARG A 2 38.14 -10.36 7.06
N LYS A 3 37.03 -10.94 6.60
CA LYS A 3 36.66 -10.94 5.16
C LYS A 3 35.89 -9.66 4.82
N ILE A 4 36.52 -8.79 4.03
CA ILE A 4 35.88 -7.61 3.44
C ILE A 4 35.01 -8.08 2.26
N ARG A 5 33.70 -7.84 2.30
CA ARG A 5 32.81 -8.03 1.13
C ARG A 5 32.85 -6.77 0.25
N LYS A 6 33.28 -6.90 -1.01
CA LYS A 6 33.19 -5.83 -2.00
C LYS A 6 31.72 -5.60 -2.38
N LYS A 7 31.22 -4.37 -2.23
CA LYS A 7 29.98 -3.93 -2.91
C LYS A 7 30.30 -3.69 -4.39
N SER A 8 29.48 -4.26 -5.28
CA SER A 8 29.53 -4.01 -6.72
C SER A 8 28.59 -2.85 -7.05
N LEU A 9 29.13 -1.66 -7.33
CA LEU A 9 28.33 -0.62 -7.99
C LEU A 9 28.17 -1.01 -9.47
N ARG A 10 26.93 -1.15 -9.94
CA ARG A 10 26.59 -1.12 -11.36
C ARG A 10 25.83 0.17 -11.66
N THR A 11 26.56 1.14 -12.21
CA THR A 11 25.98 2.34 -12.81
C THR A 11 25.09 1.95 -13.99
N LYS A 12 23.78 2.20 -13.90
CA LYS A 12 22.88 2.13 -15.07
C LYS A 12 22.88 3.49 -15.75
N LEU A 13 23.35 3.52 -16.99
CA LEU A 13 23.27 4.67 -17.89
C LEU A 13 21.83 4.71 -18.46
N LEU A 14 21.05 5.74 -18.14
CA LEU A 14 19.74 5.94 -18.76
C LEU A 14 19.92 6.78 -20.05
N VAL A 15 19.60 6.18 -21.19
CA VAL A 15 19.49 6.90 -22.47
C VAL A 15 18.05 7.39 -22.59
N GLY A 16 17.86 8.71 -22.58
CA GLY A 16 16.54 9.32 -22.77
C GLY A 16 16.11 9.27 -24.23
N ILE A 17 14.91 8.74 -24.49
CA ILE A 17 14.18 8.91 -25.75
C ILE A 17 12.89 9.65 -25.40
N GLY A 18 12.86 10.95 -25.70
CA GLY A 18 11.66 11.76 -25.53
C GLY A 18 10.73 11.57 -26.72
N ILE A 19 9.49 11.16 -26.47
CA ILE A 19 8.41 11.18 -27.45
C ILE A 19 7.40 12.22 -26.99
N SER A 20 7.36 13.35 -27.69
CA SER A 20 6.34 14.38 -27.50
C SER A 20 5.14 14.06 -28.36
N THR A 21 3.97 13.86 -27.74
CA THR A 21 2.69 13.76 -28.45
C THR A 21 1.82 14.96 -28.10
N SER A 22 1.81 15.97 -28.98
CA SER A 22 0.90 17.10 -28.91
C SER A 22 -0.51 16.68 -29.31
N PHE A 23 -1.51 16.91 -28.47
CA PHE A 23 -2.91 16.82 -28.86
C PHE A 23 -3.45 18.20 -29.23
N ALA A 24 -3.85 18.37 -30.48
CA ALA A 24 -4.54 19.56 -30.96
C ALA A 24 -6.05 19.43 -30.68
N ILE A 25 -6.64 20.44 -30.04
CA ILE A 25 -8.09 20.54 -29.89
C ILE A 25 -8.63 21.41 -31.04
N VAL A 26 -9.48 20.81 -31.87
CA VAL A 26 -10.20 21.50 -32.94
C VAL A 26 -11.42 22.21 -32.34
N GLY A 27 -11.51 23.52 -32.56
CA GLY A 27 -12.67 24.30 -32.12
C GLY A 27 -13.86 24.20 -33.09
N VAL A 28 -15.07 24.33 -32.55
CA VAL A 28 -16.27 24.74 -33.26
C VAL A 28 -16.95 25.80 -32.38
N GLY A 29 -17.14 27.01 -32.91
CA GLY A 29 -17.77 28.11 -32.17
C GLY A 29 -19.26 28.27 -32.48
N MET A 30 -19.94 29.12 -31.72
CA MET A 30 -21.18 29.79 -32.13
C MET A 30 -21.24 31.23 -31.59
N LEU A 31 -21.59 32.17 -32.47
CA LEU A 31 -21.91 33.56 -32.15
C LEU A 31 -23.35 33.68 -31.63
N VAL A 32 -23.55 34.38 -30.50
CA VAL A 32 -24.54 35.48 -30.23
C VAL A 32 -23.96 36.28 -29.04
N GLY A 33 -24.06 37.62 -28.89
CA GLY A 33 -24.61 38.68 -29.75
C GLY A 33 -25.29 39.78 -28.90
N SER A 34 -25.21 41.05 -29.33
CA SER A 34 -25.64 42.28 -28.61
C SER A 34 -24.68 42.73 -27.47
N GLY A 35 -24.21 43.99 -27.35
CA GLY A 35 -24.38 45.16 -28.21
C GLY A 35 -25.22 46.29 -27.60
N ILE A 36 -24.65 47.06 -26.66
CA ILE A 36 -25.14 48.41 -26.29
C ILE A 36 -23.93 49.31 -26.02
N SER A 37 -23.86 50.45 -26.71
CA SER A 37 -22.96 51.57 -26.40
C SER A 37 -23.75 52.68 -25.71
N TYR A 38 -23.15 53.37 -24.72
CA TYR A 38 -23.61 54.71 -24.33
C TYR A 38 -22.43 55.67 -24.14
N SER A 39 -22.60 56.88 -24.65
CA SER A 39 -21.59 57.92 -24.75
C SER A 39 -21.53 58.81 -23.50
N ILE A 40 -20.32 59.28 -23.21
CA ILE A 40 -20.05 60.39 -22.29
C ILE A 40 -20.83 61.63 -22.75
N ASN A 41 -21.45 62.36 -21.82
CA ASN A 41 -21.84 63.75 -22.05
C ASN A 41 -21.39 64.62 -20.88
N ASN A 42 -20.42 65.49 -21.18
CA ASN A 42 -19.83 66.46 -20.28
C ASN A 42 -20.36 67.83 -20.71
N HIS A 43 -21.00 68.61 -19.85
CA HIS A 43 -21.33 70.02 -20.11
C HIS A 43 -21.39 70.83 -18.81
N GLY A 44 -20.50 71.83 -18.70
CA GLY A 44 -20.60 72.89 -17.69
C GLY A 44 -21.40 74.08 -18.22
N GLY A 45 -21.97 74.91 -17.34
CA GLY A 45 -22.93 75.96 -17.76
C GLY A 45 -23.32 76.96 -16.66
N ASN A 46 -22.31 77.50 -15.98
CA ASN A 46 -22.25 78.64 -15.07
C ASN A 46 -23.27 79.82 -15.30
N ILE A 47 -23.52 80.63 -14.24
CA ILE A 47 -23.83 82.10 -14.20
C ILE A 47 -25.23 82.63 -13.69
N ARG A 48 -25.14 83.53 -12.68
CA ARG A 48 -26.06 84.61 -12.19
C ARG A 48 -27.33 84.28 -11.36
N ASN A 49 -27.92 85.20 -10.57
CA ASN A 49 -27.45 86.27 -9.63
C ASN A 49 -28.70 86.93 -8.97
N HIS A 50 -28.52 87.74 -7.91
CA HIS A 50 -29.51 88.50 -7.11
C HIS A 50 -30.33 87.68 -6.08
N GLY A 51 -30.60 88.16 -4.86
CA GLY A 51 -30.06 89.34 -4.14
C GLY A 51 -30.97 89.86 -3.00
N SER A 52 -30.39 90.56 -2.01
CA SER A 52 -31.06 91.40 -0.96
C SER A 52 -31.99 90.68 0.06
N ASN A 53 -32.15 91.04 1.35
CA ASN A 53 -31.73 92.18 2.20
C ASN A 53 -31.50 91.69 3.67
N ASP A 54 -30.49 92.18 4.40
CA ASP A 54 -30.56 93.24 5.45
C ASP A 54 -31.32 92.82 6.74
N SER A 55 -30.67 92.65 7.91
CA SER A 55 -30.50 93.76 8.88
C SER A 55 -29.37 93.53 9.90
N THR A 56 -28.66 94.59 10.27
CA THR A 56 -27.65 94.70 11.37
C THR A 56 -28.28 95.40 12.61
N PRO A 57 -27.58 95.82 13.72
CA PRO A 57 -26.16 95.75 14.06
C PRO A 57 -25.79 95.39 15.53
N GLY A 58 -24.48 95.18 15.79
CA GLY A 58 -23.87 95.11 17.12
C GLY A 58 -22.40 95.55 17.13
N ARG A 59 -22.13 96.80 17.51
CA ARG A 59 -20.80 97.39 17.84
C ARG A 59 -20.24 96.76 19.13
N ASN A 60 -18.97 96.80 19.56
CA ASN A 60 -17.73 97.59 19.34
C ASN A 60 -16.55 96.71 19.89
N ASN A 61 -15.24 97.00 19.85
CA ASN A 61 -14.30 97.81 19.05
C ASN A 61 -12.87 97.53 19.61
N GLY A 62 -11.78 97.60 18.81
CA GLY A 62 -10.41 97.40 19.34
C GLY A 62 -9.29 97.24 18.29
N ASN A 63 -8.53 98.32 18.06
CA ASN A 63 -7.36 98.34 17.15
C ASN A 63 -6.21 97.41 17.59
N SER A 64 -5.51 96.80 16.62
CA SER A 64 -4.12 97.19 16.26
C SER A 64 -3.59 96.42 15.04
N ARG A 65 -2.79 97.11 14.22
CA ARG A 65 -2.01 96.64 13.06
C ARG A 65 -0.67 97.43 13.12
N PRO A 66 0.43 97.01 12.47
CA PRO A 66 0.70 95.77 11.73
C PRO A 66 1.92 95.00 12.28
N ASP A 67 2.16 93.80 11.75
CA ASP A 67 3.55 93.39 11.48
C ASP A 67 3.62 92.52 10.21
N ASP A 68 4.82 92.46 9.65
CA ASP A 68 5.17 91.92 8.33
C ASP A 68 5.15 90.38 8.29
N GLY A 69 4.99 89.81 7.10
CA GLY A 69 4.86 88.36 6.93
C GLY A 69 4.16 87.91 5.66
N SER A 70 4.34 88.62 4.54
CA SER A 70 4.04 88.01 3.25
C SER A 70 5.09 86.96 2.91
N ASP A 71 4.76 85.68 3.06
CA ASP A 71 4.99 84.79 1.92
C ASP A 71 4.07 83.57 1.84
N LYS A 72 3.80 83.17 0.60
CA LYS A 72 2.77 82.19 0.24
C LYS A 72 3.29 80.76 0.43
N ASN A 73 2.54 79.90 1.12
CA ASN A 73 2.63 78.46 0.85
C ASN A 73 1.32 77.68 1.04
N GLY A 74 0.22 78.18 0.45
CA GLY A 74 -1.06 77.48 0.37
C GLY A 74 -1.08 76.35 -0.67
N SER A 75 -0.17 75.37 -0.56
CA SER A 75 0.02 74.32 -1.58
C SER A 75 0.33 72.92 -1.03
N ASN A 76 -0.19 72.54 0.14
CA ASN A 76 -0.06 71.16 0.66
C ASN A 76 -1.39 70.44 0.94
N ASP A 77 -2.45 71.13 1.37
CA ASP A 77 -3.69 70.45 1.78
C ASP A 77 -4.49 69.83 0.60
N ASN A 78 -4.59 70.56 -0.52
CA ASN A 78 -5.28 70.06 -1.72
C ASN A 78 -4.62 68.79 -2.29
N SER A 79 -3.29 68.69 -2.23
CA SER A 79 -2.55 67.51 -2.72
C SER A 79 -2.89 66.26 -1.89
N SER A 80 -2.95 66.41 -0.56
CA SER A 80 -3.35 65.33 0.36
C SER A 80 -4.80 64.89 0.16
N ALA A 81 -5.73 65.83 -0.03
CA ALA A 81 -7.14 65.53 -0.30
C ALA A 81 -7.35 64.81 -1.65
N THR A 82 -6.62 65.21 -2.69
CA THR A 82 -6.67 64.54 -4.00
C THR A 82 -6.04 63.15 -3.95
N ASP A 83 -4.88 62.99 -3.30
CA ASP A 83 -4.23 61.70 -3.08
C ASP A 83 -5.18 60.71 -2.39
N LYS A 84 -5.91 61.17 -1.36
CA LYS A 84 -6.89 60.35 -0.63
C LYS A 84 -8.01 59.84 -1.51
N LEU A 85 -8.60 60.69 -2.35
CA LEU A 85 -9.68 60.30 -3.26
C LEU A 85 -9.20 59.28 -4.30
N ILE A 86 -8.00 59.48 -4.86
CA ILE A 86 -7.40 58.54 -5.81
C ILE A 86 -7.10 57.19 -5.14
N ALA A 87 -6.49 57.20 -3.96
CA ALA A 87 -6.18 55.99 -3.21
C ALA A 87 -7.44 55.20 -2.82
N LYS A 88 -8.49 55.89 -2.36
CA LYS A 88 -9.78 55.24 -2.05
C LYS A 88 -10.40 54.64 -3.31
N ALA A 89 -10.46 55.37 -4.43
CA ALA A 89 -11.00 54.87 -5.69
C ALA A 89 -10.23 53.63 -6.20
N ALA A 90 -8.90 53.62 -6.06
CA ALA A 90 -8.07 52.47 -6.41
C ALA A 90 -8.39 51.23 -5.56
N TYR A 91 -8.59 51.39 -4.24
CA TYR A 91 -9.02 50.28 -3.38
C TYR A 91 -10.47 49.85 -3.63
N ASP A 92 -11.39 50.78 -3.90
CA ASP A 92 -12.81 50.48 -4.20
C ASP A 92 -12.96 49.70 -5.52
N ALA A 93 -12.06 49.91 -6.49
CA ALA A 93 -12.03 49.20 -7.76
C ALA A 93 -11.57 47.73 -7.62
N ILE A 94 -10.72 47.42 -6.63
CA ILE A 94 -10.27 46.06 -6.35
C ILE A 94 -11.42 45.23 -5.73
N LYS A 95 -11.76 44.10 -6.33
CA LYS A 95 -12.71 43.14 -5.75
C LYS A 95 -12.01 42.23 -4.74
N GLU A 96 -12.76 41.81 -3.72
CA GLU A 96 -12.25 41.01 -2.61
C GLU A 96 -12.23 39.50 -2.92
N THR A 97 -12.89 39.08 -3.99
CA THR A 97 -12.96 37.69 -4.46
C THR A 97 -12.71 37.59 -5.96
N ALA A 98 -12.09 36.49 -6.36
CA ALA A 98 -11.82 36.14 -7.75
C ALA A 98 -11.73 34.61 -7.95
N GLU A 99 -11.82 34.15 -9.18
CA GLU A 99 -11.59 32.76 -9.59
C GLU A 99 -10.19 32.58 -10.20
N ALA A 100 -9.59 31.42 -9.99
CA ALA A 100 -8.25 31.09 -10.46
C ALA A 100 -8.19 30.89 -11.99
N ASP A 101 -7.17 31.44 -12.64
CA ASP A 101 -6.96 31.27 -14.09
C ASP A 101 -6.34 29.89 -14.40
N ALA A 102 -7.15 28.95 -14.90
CA ALA A 102 -6.79 27.66 -15.51
C ALA A 102 -5.79 26.72 -14.77
N LYS A 103 -5.29 27.09 -13.59
CA LYS A 103 -4.31 26.37 -12.76
C LYS A 103 -4.98 25.66 -11.59
N SER A 104 -6.16 25.07 -11.85
CA SER A 104 -6.96 24.34 -10.84
C SER A 104 -6.20 23.20 -10.16
N ASP A 105 -5.17 22.67 -10.84
CA ASP A 105 -4.49 21.44 -10.42
C ASP A 105 -3.23 21.70 -9.58
N ALA A 106 -2.95 22.97 -9.27
CA ALA A 106 -1.82 23.39 -8.44
C ALA A 106 -2.26 23.74 -7.01
N LEU A 107 -1.43 23.40 -6.01
CA LEU A 107 -1.63 23.88 -4.63
C LEU A 107 -1.27 25.39 -4.54
N PRO A 108 -2.05 26.22 -3.83
CA PRO A 108 -1.76 27.64 -3.64
C PRO A 108 -0.32 27.96 -3.19
N SER A 109 0.28 27.12 -2.33
CA SER A 109 1.65 27.30 -1.82
C SER A 109 2.75 27.14 -2.88
N THR A 110 2.45 26.49 -4.01
CA THR A 110 3.37 26.36 -5.14
C THR A 110 3.48 27.65 -5.95
N VAL A 111 2.39 28.43 -6.04
CA VAL A 111 2.36 29.69 -6.82
C VAL A 111 2.57 30.94 -5.95
N ALA A 112 2.16 30.92 -4.68
CA ALA A 112 2.14 32.10 -3.81
C ALA A 112 3.49 32.81 -3.66
N LYS A 113 4.60 32.06 -3.73
CA LYS A 113 5.97 32.58 -3.52
C LYS A 113 6.44 33.51 -4.65
N ASP A 114 5.91 33.33 -5.86
CA ASP A 114 6.34 34.08 -7.05
C ASP A 114 5.48 35.34 -7.28
N ILE A 115 4.45 35.55 -6.46
CA ILE A 115 3.49 36.66 -6.58
C ILE A 115 3.99 37.88 -5.82
N THR A 116 4.84 38.64 -6.50
CA THR A 116 5.46 39.88 -5.98
C THR A 116 5.10 41.12 -6.81
N THR A 117 4.38 40.96 -7.92
CA THR A 117 4.03 42.03 -8.87
C THR A 117 2.57 41.93 -9.32
N LEU A 118 2.03 43.04 -9.86
CA LEU A 118 0.66 43.08 -10.37
C LEU A 118 0.45 42.10 -11.53
N ALA A 119 1.42 41.99 -12.44
CA ALA A 119 1.38 41.02 -13.53
C ALA A 119 1.28 39.58 -12.98
N LYS A 120 2.12 39.20 -12.00
CA LYS A 120 2.10 37.85 -11.41
C LYS A 120 0.84 37.56 -10.59
N ALA A 121 0.23 38.58 -9.99
CA ALA A 121 -1.07 38.49 -9.34
C ALA A 121 -2.21 38.28 -10.36
N ASN A 122 -2.24 39.05 -11.45
CA ASN A 122 -3.27 38.91 -12.48
C ASN A 122 -3.09 37.65 -13.36
N GLU A 123 -1.89 37.08 -13.46
CA GLU A 123 -1.62 35.73 -14.00
C GLU A 123 -2.26 34.58 -13.18
N GLN A 124 -2.75 34.86 -11.96
CA GLN A 124 -3.47 33.90 -11.13
C GLN A 124 -4.99 34.08 -11.22
N ILE A 125 -5.48 35.17 -11.81
CA ILE A 125 -6.89 35.56 -11.81
C ILE A 125 -7.46 35.41 -13.21
N ALA A 126 -8.55 34.65 -13.34
CA ALA A 126 -9.18 34.36 -14.62
C ALA A 126 -9.56 35.64 -15.37
N GLU A 127 -9.43 35.65 -16.70
CA GLU A 127 -9.59 36.86 -17.52
C GLU A 127 -10.99 37.50 -17.39
N ASN A 128 -12.02 36.68 -17.18
CA ASN A 128 -13.40 37.09 -16.91
C ASN A 128 -13.69 37.43 -15.42
N SER A 129 -12.71 37.30 -14.52
CA SER A 129 -12.90 37.40 -13.07
C SER A 129 -12.20 38.62 -12.45
N ASN A 130 -12.72 39.83 -12.68
CA ASN A 130 -12.41 41.02 -11.87
C ASN A 130 -10.91 41.22 -11.52
N ARG A 131 -10.01 41.13 -12.52
CA ARG A 131 -8.56 41.33 -12.34
C ARG A 131 -8.26 42.65 -11.61
N ILE A 132 -7.18 42.65 -10.83
CA ILE A 132 -6.73 43.83 -10.09
C ILE A 132 -6.36 44.91 -11.13
N PRO A 133 -6.99 46.10 -11.12
CA PRO A 133 -6.68 47.16 -12.07
C PRO A 133 -5.23 47.63 -11.97
N ASP A 134 -4.76 48.37 -12.98
CA ASP A 134 -3.47 49.06 -12.89
C ASP A 134 -3.48 50.13 -11.79
N ALA A 135 -2.32 50.37 -11.19
CA ALA A 135 -2.16 51.42 -10.19
C ALA A 135 -2.40 52.80 -10.84
N PRO A 136 -3.09 53.75 -10.17
CA PRO A 136 -3.22 55.10 -10.69
C PRO A 136 -1.87 55.80 -10.87
N ASP A 137 -1.80 56.78 -11.78
CA ASP A 137 -0.61 57.58 -12.02
C ASP A 137 -0.01 58.13 -10.71
N PHE A 138 1.32 58.03 -10.59
CA PHE A 138 2.09 58.40 -9.39
C PHE A 138 1.80 57.55 -8.13
N PHE A 139 1.15 56.39 -8.27
CA PHE A 139 1.08 55.36 -7.24
C PHE A 139 1.72 54.05 -7.70
N GLU A 140 2.04 53.19 -6.74
CA GLU A 140 2.61 51.87 -6.95
C GLU A 140 1.91 50.87 -6.00
N TYR A 141 1.59 49.67 -6.50
CA TYR A 141 1.17 48.58 -5.63
C TYR A 141 2.38 47.84 -5.04
N VAL A 142 2.28 47.47 -3.77
CA VAL A 142 3.15 46.51 -3.09
C VAL A 142 2.34 45.23 -2.92
N ILE A 143 2.75 44.17 -3.62
CA ILE A 143 2.01 42.92 -3.75
C ILE A 143 2.77 41.77 -3.09
N SER A 144 2.01 40.89 -2.46
CA SER A 144 2.45 39.64 -1.84
C SER A 144 1.28 38.67 -1.84
N ALA A 145 1.51 37.36 -1.68
CA ALA A 145 0.42 36.39 -1.54
C ALA A 145 0.62 35.44 -0.36
N VAL A 146 -0.49 34.94 0.18
CA VAL A 146 -0.55 33.94 1.24
C VAL A 146 -1.38 32.75 0.74
N ALA A 147 -0.80 31.56 0.84
CA ALA A 147 -1.45 30.32 0.43
C ALA A 147 -2.34 29.74 1.55
N ASN A 148 -3.44 29.10 1.15
CA ASN A 148 -4.24 28.22 2.00
C ASN A 148 -4.60 26.94 1.23
N ASP A 149 -3.66 25.99 1.26
CA ASP A 149 -3.78 24.71 0.55
C ASP A 149 -4.92 23.82 1.09
N GLU A 150 -5.30 23.96 2.35
CA GLU A 150 -6.42 23.21 2.92
C GLU A 150 -7.76 23.58 2.26
N LYS A 151 -7.93 24.87 1.92
CA LYS A 151 -9.16 25.41 1.32
C LYS A 151 -9.09 25.57 -0.20
N GLY A 152 -7.93 25.35 -0.83
CA GLY A 152 -7.73 25.62 -2.25
C GLY A 152 -7.88 27.11 -2.58
N THR A 153 -7.40 27.98 -1.67
CA THR A 153 -7.49 29.44 -1.83
C THR A 153 -6.13 30.12 -1.72
N LEU A 154 -6.01 31.23 -2.46
CA LEU A 154 -4.83 32.08 -2.49
C LEU A 154 -5.26 33.51 -2.14
N THR A 155 -4.73 34.08 -1.07
CA THR A 155 -5.00 35.47 -0.68
C THR A 155 -3.90 36.37 -1.22
N ILE A 156 -4.18 37.14 -2.26
CA ILE A 156 -3.30 38.19 -2.77
C ILE A 156 -3.51 39.45 -1.90
N LYS A 157 -2.42 39.99 -1.38
CA LYS A 157 -2.39 41.17 -0.51
C LYS A 157 -1.86 42.37 -1.29
N VAL A 158 -2.70 43.38 -1.46
CA VAL A 158 -2.42 44.57 -2.26
C VAL A 158 -2.40 45.80 -1.35
N ALA A 159 -1.23 46.42 -1.18
CA ALA A 159 -1.11 47.74 -0.54
C ALA A 159 -0.75 48.81 -1.58
N LEU A 160 -1.31 50.00 -1.45
CA LEU A 160 -1.01 51.14 -2.30
C LEU A 160 -0.02 52.09 -1.60
N LYS A 161 1.01 52.54 -2.32
CA LYS A 161 1.93 53.62 -1.88
C LYS A 161 2.07 54.70 -2.96
N LYS A 162 2.44 55.92 -2.55
CA LYS A 162 2.78 57.00 -3.51
C LYS A 162 4.16 56.74 -4.12
N ALA A 163 4.25 56.76 -5.45
CA ALA A 163 5.51 56.64 -6.18
C ALA A 163 6.52 57.68 -5.68
N PHE A 164 7.80 57.32 -5.68
CA PHE A 164 8.91 58.17 -5.21
C PHE A 164 8.89 58.58 -3.72
N LYS A 165 7.88 58.21 -2.92
CA LYS A 165 7.88 58.39 -1.45
C LYS A 165 8.08 57.06 -0.72
N ALA A 166 9.27 56.86 -0.15
CA ALA A 166 9.67 55.61 0.51
C ALA A 166 8.83 55.19 1.75
N ARG A 167 7.97 56.06 2.30
CA ARG A 167 7.18 55.83 3.52
C ARG A 167 5.77 56.45 3.48
N GLY A 168 5.09 56.36 2.34
CA GLY A 168 3.71 56.86 2.17
C GLY A 168 2.79 55.78 1.62
N PHE A 169 2.26 54.93 2.48
CA PHE A 169 1.17 53.99 2.17
C PHE A 169 -0.19 54.70 2.29
N PHE A 170 -1.25 54.04 1.85
CA PHE A 170 -2.63 54.49 2.06
C PHE A 170 -3.47 53.38 2.68
N THR A 171 -4.36 53.74 3.62
CA THR A 171 -5.40 52.84 4.13
C THR A 171 -6.44 52.55 3.05
N THR A 172 -7.28 51.54 3.26
CA THR A 172 -8.40 51.22 2.35
C THR A 172 -9.45 52.33 2.23
N GLN A 173 -9.45 53.32 3.14
CA GLN A 173 -10.28 54.53 3.06
C GLN A 173 -9.57 55.71 2.38
N GLY A 174 -8.35 55.49 1.88
CA GLY A 174 -7.51 56.49 1.21
C GLY A 174 -6.72 57.40 2.17
N ASP A 175 -6.72 57.15 3.48
CA ASP A 175 -5.94 57.99 4.41
C ASP A 175 -4.44 57.67 4.31
N PRO A 176 -3.55 58.68 4.31
CA PRO A 176 -2.10 58.45 4.37
C PRO A 176 -1.71 57.65 5.61
N SER A 177 -0.86 56.63 5.41
CA SER A 177 -0.38 55.72 6.44
C SER A 177 1.15 55.58 6.39
N THR A 178 1.77 55.50 7.56
CA THR A 178 3.19 55.15 7.71
C THR A 178 3.40 53.64 7.73
N THR A 179 2.35 52.84 7.92
CA THR A 179 2.36 51.37 7.91
C THR A 179 1.68 50.81 6.66
N LYS A 180 2.14 49.65 6.19
CA LYS A 180 1.49 48.90 5.11
C LYS A 180 0.09 48.49 5.56
N VAL A 181 -0.93 48.85 4.79
CA VAL A 181 -2.30 48.36 4.94
C VAL A 181 -2.64 47.61 3.66
N ASP A 182 -2.95 46.33 3.80
CA ASP A 182 -3.30 45.46 2.67
C ASP A 182 -4.82 45.44 2.47
N LYS A 183 -5.27 45.49 1.22
CA LYS A 183 -6.55 44.94 0.80
C LYS A 183 -6.32 43.51 0.32
N ASP A 184 -7.14 42.59 0.82
CA ASP A 184 -7.06 41.17 0.48
C ASP A 184 -7.97 40.84 -0.70
N VAL A 185 -7.45 40.06 -1.63
CA VAL A 185 -8.17 39.46 -2.77
C VAL A 185 -8.06 37.95 -2.64
N VAL A 186 -9.17 37.28 -2.35
CA VAL A 186 -9.24 35.83 -2.19
C VAL A 186 -9.54 35.18 -3.53
N VAL A 187 -8.55 34.51 -4.10
CA VAL A 187 -8.69 33.72 -5.32
C VAL A 187 -9.07 32.28 -4.95
N THR A 188 -10.21 31.81 -5.44
CA THR A 188 -10.72 30.44 -5.21
C THR A 188 -10.58 29.57 -6.47
N GLY A 189 -10.52 28.24 -6.28
CA GLY A 189 -10.51 27.27 -7.39
C GLY A 189 -9.16 26.57 -7.61
N TYR A 190 -8.23 26.69 -6.66
CA TYR A 190 -7.00 25.89 -6.65
C TYR A 190 -7.23 24.50 -6.04
N GLN A 191 -6.29 23.59 -6.29
CA GLN A 191 -6.30 22.25 -5.71
C GLN A 191 -6.17 22.32 -4.18
N THR A 192 -6.88 21.45 -3.48
CA THR A 192 -6.71 21.29 -2.03
C THR A 192 -5.64 20.24 -1.69
N THR A 193 -5.01 20.34 -0.52
CA THR A 193 -4.09 19.29 -0.01
C THR A 193 -4.74 17.90 -0.06
N GLN A 194 -6.04 17.81 0.26
CA GLN A 194 -6.80 16.56 0.23
C GLN A 194 -6.91 15.98 -1.19
N GLN A 195 -7.14 16.82 -2.20
CA GLN A 195 -7.19 16.40 -3.61
C GLN A 195 -5.81 15.98 -4.12
N ALA A 196 -4.77 16.74 -3.78
CA ALA A 196 -3.38 16.42 -4.13
C ALA A 196 -2.95 15.07 -3.53
N ASP A 197 -3.28 14.85 -2.26
CA ASP A 197 -3.03 13.60 -1.55
C ASP A 197 -3.80 12.44 -2.19
N LYS A 198 -5.10 12.63 -2.49
CA LYS A 198 -5.92 11.61 -3.16
C LYS A 198 -5.31 11.14 -4.47
N ILE A 199 -4.86 12.05 -5.33
CA ILE A 199 -4.23 11.71 -6.62
C ILE A 199 -2.95 10.89 -6.40
N LYS A 200 -2.07 11.31 -5.47
CA LYS A 200 -0.83 10.58 -5.15
C LYS A 200 -1.10 9.18 -4.61
N VAL A 201 -2.03 9.05 -3.67
CA VAL A 201 -2.38 7.77 -3.04
C VAL A 201 -3.03 6.83 -4.04
N LYS A 202 -3.97 7.32 -4.87
CA LYS A 202 -4.59 6.50 -5.90
C LYS A 202 -3.55 6.01 -6.90
N ALA A 203 -2.66 6.87 -7.39
CA ALA A 203 -1.58 6.47 -8.30
C ALA A 203 -0.66 5.41 -7.68
N ALA A 204 -0.35 5.52 -6.38
CA ALA A 204 0.42 4.51 -5.66
C ALA A 204 -0.32 3.17 -5.54
N TYR A 205 -1.61 3.18 -5.17
CA TYR A 205 -2.42 1.96 -5.15
C TYR A 205 -2.56 1.36 -6.55
N ASP A 206 -2.82 2.15 -7.59
CA ASP A 206 -2.92 1.68 -8.99
C ASP A 206 -1.62 1.01 -9.46
N GLY A 207 -0.46 1.52 -9.01
CA GLY A 207 0.86 0.93 -9.25
C GLY A 207 1.15 -0.38 -8.50
N ILE A 208 0.38 -0.73 -7.46
CA ILE A 208 0.51 -2.03 -6.78
C ILE A 208 -0.12 -3.13 -7.65
N PRO A 209 0.65 -4.15 -8.07
CA PRO A 209 0.12 -5.23 -8.90
C PRO A 209 -0.77 -6.17 -8.08
N PRO A 210 -1.86 -6.72 -8.64
CA PRO A 210 -2.73 -7.66 -7.92
C PRO A 210 -2.08 -9.05 -7.75
N THR A 211 -1.10 -9.40 -8.60
CA THR A 211 -0.48 -10.72 -8.67
C THR A 211 1.00 -10.64 -9.04
N ALA A 212 1.83 -11.51 -8.48
CA ALA A 212 3.25 -11.67 -8.81
C ALA A 212 3.68 -13.14 -8.72
N ASN A 213 4.86 -13.49 -9.25
CA ASN A 213 5.49 -14.79 -8.97
C ASN A 213 6.60 -14.64 -7.92
N SER A 214 6.84 -15.69 -7.15
CA SER A 214 7.89 -15.68 -6.13
C SER A 214 9.30 -15.64 -6.72
N PHE A 215 10.19 -14.87 -6.09
CA PHE A 215 11.64 -14.93 -6.33
C PHE A 215 12.26 -16.22 -5.77
N GLN A 216 11.68 -16.80 -4.71
CA GLN A 216 12.26 -17.97 -4.04
C GLN A 216 11.72 -19.29 -4.61
N LYS A 217 12.62 -20.27 -4.71
CA LYS A 217 12.34 -21.54 -5.38
C LYS A 217 11.47 -22.47 -4.53
N THR A 218 10.68 -23.28 -5.26
CA THR A 218 10.08 -24.56 -4.87
C THR A 218 10.62 -25.19 -3.57
N GLY A 219 9.72 -25.52 -2.63
CA GLY A 219 10.07 -26.24 -1.40
C GLY A 219 9.94 -25.45 -0.10
N ILE A 220 9.37 -24.24 -0.15
CA ILE A 220 9.07 -23.40 1.01
C ILE A 220 7.56 -23.16 1.06
N LEU A 221 6.93 -23.39 2.22
CA LEU A 221 5.52 -23.04 2.46
C LEU A 221 5.40 -21.53 2.78
N PRO A 222 4.37 -20.82 2.29
CA PRO A 222 4.11 -19.41 2.61
C PRO A 222 4.13 -19.08 4.12
N SER A 223 3.60 -19.97 4.96
CA SER A 223 3.55 -19.80 6.42
C SER A 223 4.91 -19.74 7.11
N ALA A 224 5.96 -20.28 6.47
CA ALA A 224 7.33 -20.20 6.99
C ALA A 224 7.89 -18.77 7.00
N ILE A 225 7.37 -17.89 6.14
CA ILE A 225 7.90 -16.54 5.89
C ILE A 225 6.90 -15.40 6.15
N ALA A 226 5.58 -15.64 6.06
CA ALA A 226 4.56 -14.57 6.07
C ALA A 226 4.64 -13.64 7.29
N LYS A 227 4.95 -14.20 8.47
CA LYS A 227 5.13 -13.47 9.74
C LYS A 227 6.27 -12.45 9.74
N ASP A 228 7.27 -12.61 8.88
CA ASP A 228 8.49 -11.80 8.85
C ASP A 228 8.39 -10.66 7.80
N ILE A 229 7.26 -10.56 7.08
CA ILE A 229 7.00 -9.58 6.03
C ILE A 229 6.20 -8.41 6.61
N THR A 230 6.92 -7.38 7.05
CA THR A 230 6.38 -6.17 7.68
C THR A 230 6.88 -4.87 7.05
N THR A 231 7.78 -4.96 6.06
CA THR A 231 8.42 -3.83 5.38
C THR A 231 8.31 -3.97 3.86
N LEU A 232 8.48 -2.85 3.14
CA LEU A 232 8.47 -2.84 1.68
C LEU A 232 9.60 -3.69 1.09
N ASP A 233 10.81 -3.61 1.67
CA ASP A 233 11.97 -4.42 1.28
C ASP A 233 11.66 -5.92 1.43
N ASN A 234 11.17 -6.36 2.60
CA ASN A 234 10.88 -7.78 2.84
C ASN A 234 9.76 -8.31 1.93
N ALA A 235 8.81 -7.45 1.55
CA ALA A 235 7.73 -7.77 0.62
C ALA A 235 8.26 -7.89 -0.83
N ASN A 236 9.03 -6.92 -1.30
CA ASN A 236 9.62 -6.92 -2.64
C ASN A 236 10.69 -8.01 -2.81
N ASP A 237 11.42 -8.40 -1.75
CA ASP A 237 12.32 -9.56 -1.74
C ASP A 237 11.60 -10.91 -2.02
N GLN A 238 10.27 -10.96 -1.88
CA GLN A 238 9.48 -12.13 -2.29
C GLN A 238 9.14 -12.14 -3.78
N ILE A 239 9.27 -11.03 -4.49
CA ILE A 239 8.76 -10.86 -5.86
C ILE A 239 9.88 -11.11 -6.89
N SER A 240 9.57 -11.92 -7.90
CA SER A 240 10.48 -12.22 -9.00
C SER A 240 10.91 -10.95 -9.75
N ALA A 241 12.20 -10.65 -9.73
CA ALA A 241 12.79 -9.53 -10.47
C ALA A 241 12.65 -9.64 -12.01
N ALA A 242 12.21 -10.78 -12.53
CA ALA A 242 11.90 -10.93 -13.96
C ALA A 242 10.55 -10.30 -14.35
N ASP A 243 9.61 -10.21 -13.40
CA ASP A 243 8.22 -9.85 -13.70
C ASP A 243 7.98 -8.33 -13.72
N SER A 244 8.92 -7.54 -13.18
CA SER A 244 8.80 -6.09 -12.93
C SER A 244 7.61 -5.66 -12.04
N ASN A 245 6.85 -6.61 -11.51
CA ASN A 245 5.67 -6.43 -10.67
C ASN A 245 6.02 -6.17 -9.20
N PHE A 246 6.97 -5.27 -8.93
CA PHE A 246 7.28 -4.84 -7.57
C PHE A 246 6.19 -3.91 -7.03
N ILE A 247 6.01 -3.91 -5.71
CA ILE A 247 5.27 -2.85 -5.01
C ILE A 247 6.13 -1.57 -5.15
N PRO A 248 5.59 -0.46 -5.67
CA PRO A 248 6.34 0.78 -5.88
C PRO A 248 6.79 1.40 -4.55
N ASP A 249 7.68 2.38 -4.62
CA ASP A 249 8.05 3.20 -3.44
C ASP A 249 6.86 4.01 -2.94
N VAL A 250 6.80 4.24 -1.63
CA VAL A 250 5.73 5.03 -1.01
C VAL A 250 5.84 6.51 -1.43
N PRO A 251 4.73 7.20 -1.76
CA PRO A 251 4.77 8.63 -2.09
C PRO A 251 5.25 9.51 -0.92
N ASP A 252 5.87 10.64 -1.27
CA ASP A 252 6.33 11.63 -0.28
C ASP A 252 5.21 12.09 0.67
N GLY A 253 5.47 11.97 1.98
CA GLY A 253 4.53 12.32 3.04
C GLY A 253 3.56 11.21 3.45
N PHE A 254 3.79 9.98 2.98
CA PHE A 254 3.01 8.79 3.31
C PHE A 254 3.90 7.65 3.82
N GLU A 255 3.26 6.65 4.44
CA GLU A 255 3.88 5.44 4.94
C GLU A 255 3.05 4.23 4.47
N TYR A 256 3.71 3.13 4.09
CA TYR A 256 3.04 1.84 3.94
C TYR A 256 2.94 1.13 5.28
N LEU A 257 1.80 0.47 5.52
CA LEU A 257 1.65 -0.53 6.56
C LEU A 257 1.51 -1.90 5.89
N ILE A 258 2.56 -2.72 6.02
CA ILE A 258 2.68 -4.00 5.31
C ILE A 258 2.53 -5.17 6.28
N SER A 259 1.85 -6.20 5.81
CA SER A 259 1.71 -7.49 6.48
C SER A 259 1.53 -8.58 5.42
N ALA A 260 1.71 -9.86 5.76
CA ALA A 260 1.38 -10.95 4.85
C ALA A 260 0.56 -12.07 5.51
N VAL A 261 -0.25 -12.73 4.70
CA VAL A 261 -1.05 -13.91 5.05
C VAL A 261 -0.61 -15.08 4.19
N ALA A 262 -0.47 -16.24 4.81
CA ALA A 262 -0.10 -17.48 4.15
C ALA A 262 -1.32 -18.26 3.65
N ASP A 263 -1.27 -18.72 2.41
CA ASP A 263 -2.19 -19.69 1.82
C ASP A 263 -1.37 -20.91 1.34
N ASP A 264 -0.97 -21.73 2.31
CA ASP A 264 -0.18 -22.94 2.07
C ASP A 264 -0.95 -24.01 1.27
N GLU A 265 -2.29 -23.95 1.23
CA GLU A 265 -3.08 -24.92 0.47
C GLU A 265 -2.92 -24.69 -1.04
N ASN A 266 -2.95 -23.43 -1.48
CA ASN A 266 -2.74 -23.06 -2.87
C ASN A 266 -1.28 -22.73 -3.22
N GLY A 267 -0.39 -22.61 -2.24
CA GLY A 267 1.01 -22.23 -2.47
C GLY A 267 1.15 -20.74 -2.80
N ASN A 268 0.32 -19.92 -2.16
CA ASN A 268 0.25 -18.48 -2.35
C ASN A 268 0.65 -17.74 -1.07
N LEU A 269 1.35 -16.62 -1.24
CA LEU A 269 1.59 -15.64 -0.18
C LEU A 269 0.81 -14.37 -0.54
N ILE A 270 -0.05 -13.90 0.36
CA ILE A 270 -0.87 -12.70 0.13
C ILE A 270 -0.25 -11.56 0.92
N ILE A 271 0.41 -10.61 0.24
CA ILE A 271 0.92 -9.39 0.88
C ILE A 271 -0.21 -8.36 0.92
N LYS A 272 -0.45 -7.79 2.09
CA LYS A 272 -1.46 -6.76 2.35
C LYS A 272 -0.77 -5.42 2.55
N VAL A 273 -1.08 -4.45 1.70
CA VAL A 273 -0.49 -3.11 1.70
C VAL A 273 -1.58 -2.07 1.96
N ALA A 274 -1.46 -1.33 3.05
CA ALA A 274 -2.28 -0.14 3.30
C ALA A 274 -1.41 1.13 3.24
N ILE A 275 -1.99 2.24 2.76
CA ILE A 275 -1.34 3.56 2.74
C ILE A 275 -1.92 4.41 3.87
N LYS A 276 -1.05 5.09 4.62
CA LYS A 276 -1.42 6.14 5.58
C LYS A 276 -0.56 7.39 5.43
N LYS A 277 -1.05 8.53 5.92
CA LYS A 277 -0.28 9.78 6.01
C LYS A 277 0.82 9.63 7.05
N ALA A 278 2.03 10.04 6.71
CA ALA A 278 3.20 9.91 7.59
C ALA A 278 3.00 10.68 8.91
N ASN A 279 3.52 10.13 10.01
CA ASN A 279 3.36 10.67 11.37
C ASN A 279 1.90 10.82 11.88
N THR A 280 0.91 10.20 11.22
CA THR A 280 -0.47 10.14 11.72
C THR A 280 -0.83 8.75 12.25
N VAL A 281 -1.78 8.70 13.19
CA VAL A 281 -2.27 7.45 13.79
C VAL A 281 -3.39 6.83 12.94
N ASN A 282 -4.38 7.63 12.53
CA ASN A 282 -5.58 7.18 11.81
C ASN A 282 -5.70 7.74 10.38
N GLY A 283 -4.66 8.35 9.82
CA GLY A 283 -4.73 8.95 8.47
C GLY A 283 -4.62 7.93 7.35
N PHE A 284 -5.44 6.87 7.34
CA PHE A 284 -5.45 5.86 6.27
C PHE A 284 -6.16 6.39 5.02
N PHE A 285 -6.05 5.64 3.93
CA PHE A 285 -6.71 5.93 2.67
C PHE A 285 -7.28 4.67 2.01
N THR A 286 -8.43 4.82 1.35
CA THR A 286 -9.03 3.80 0.48
C THR A 286 -8.21 3.60 -0.79
N THR A 287 -8.47 2.53 -1.53
CA THR A 287 -7.82 2.26 -2.84
C THR A 287 -8.07 3.35 -3.89
N GLU A 288 -9.15 4.12 -3.75
CA GLU A 288 -9.46 5.27 -4.61
C GLU A 288 -8.76 6.57 -4.16
N GLY A 289 -7.96 6.51 -3.09
CA GLY A 289 -7.25 7.65 -2.52
C GLY A 289 -8.09 8.56 -1.61
N ASP A 290 -9.32 8.17 -1.25
CA ASP A 290 -10.11 8.93 -0.28
C ASP A 290 -9.61 8.69 1.15
N PRO A 291 -9.55 9.71 2.02
CA PRO A 291 -9.21 9.53 3.43
C PRO A 291 -10.15 8.56 4.14
N SER A 292 -9.60 7.79 5.08
CA SER A 292 -10.34 6.80 5.86
C SER A 292 -9.79 6.71 7.28
N ASP A 293 -10.67 6.61 8.27
CA ASP A 293 -10.30 6.32 9.66
C ASP A 293 -9.95 4.83 9.87
N THR A 294 -10.23 3.97 8.88
CA THR A 294 -9.98 2.53 8.94
C THR A 294 -8.89 2.08 7.97
N LYS A 295 -8.11 1.08 8.38
CA LYS A 295 -7.12 0.45 7.51
C LYS A 295 -7.84 -0.25 6.35
N VAL A 296 -7.55 0.17 5.13
CA VAL A 296 -7.94 -0.52 3.89
C VAL A 296 -6.69 -1.15 3.29
N ASP A 297 -6.71 -2.47 3.08
CA ASP A 297 -5.61 -3.21 2.47
C ASP A 297 -5.87 -3.42 0.97
N LYS A 298 -4.84 -3.20 0.15
CA LYS A 298 -4.74 -3.78 -1.19
C LYS A 298 -3.89 -5.05 -1.13
N ASP A 299 -4.41 -6.13 -1.69
CA ASP A 299 -3.77 -7.45 -1.69
C ASP A 299 -2.92 -7.67 -2.95
N VAL A 300 -1.74 -8.27 -2.75
CA VAL A 300 -0.83 -8.78 -3.79
C VAL A 300 -0.70 -10.27 -3.60
N VAL A 301 -1.19 -11.07 -4.54
CA VAL A 301 -1.10 -12.54 -4.48
C VAL A 301 0.19 -13.01 -5.17
N ILE A 302 1.13 -13.51 -4.39
CA ILE A 302 2.41 -14.06 -4.87
C ILE A 302 2.30 -15.58 -4.97
N SER A 303 2.33 -16.11 -6.19
CA SER A 303 2.27 -17.55 -6.46
C SER A 303 3.67 -18.17 -6.66
N GLY A 304 3.77 -19.50 -6.55
CA GLY A 304 5.00 -20.26 -6.82
C GLY A 304 5.66 -20.88 -5.57
N TYR A 305 5.07 -20.68 -4.39
CA TYR A 305 5.47 -21.38 -3.18
C TYR A 305 5.00 -22.84 -3.20
N GLN A 306 5.54 -23.67 -2.30
CA GLN A 306 5.12 -25.05 -2.15
C GLN A 306 3.72 -25.15 -1.54
N LYS A 307 2.95 -26.15 -1.98
CA LYS A 307 1.65 -26.49 -1.38
C LYS A 307 1.82 -27.48 -0.23
N THR A 308 1.01 -27.37 0.82
CA THR A 308 0.97 -28.33 1.95
C THR A 308 0.85 -29.77 1.46
N ARG A 309 0.00 -30.03 0.46
CA ARG A 309 -0.16 -31.37 -0.14
C ARG A 309 1.13 -31.92 -0.75
N GLU A 310 1.94 -31.07 -1.37
CA GLU A 310 3.21 -31.46 -1.99
C GLU A 310 4.31 -31.66 -0.94
N ALA A 311 4.36 -30.81 0.09
CA ALA A 311 5.24 -30.95 1.24
C ALA A 311 4.95 -32.24 2.01
N ASP A 312 3.68 -32.53 2.28
CA ASP A 312 3.23 -33.77 2.90
C ASP A 312 3.57 -34.98 2.03
N LYS A 313 3.36 -34.90 0.70
CA LYS A 313 3.71 -35.99 -0.23
C LYS A 313 5.20 -36.33 -0.22
N ILE A 314 6.07 -35.33 -0.26
CA ILE A 314 7.53 -35.54 -0.20
C ILE A 314 7.92 -36.15 1.15
N THR A 315 7.37 -35.61 2.25
CA THR A 315 7.67 -36.06 3.63
C THR A 315 7.21 -37.49 3.89
N THR A 316 5.98 -37.83 3.49
CA THR A 316 5.38 -39.17 3.66
C THR A 316 6.09 -40.21 2.80
N LYS A 317 6.40 -39.90 1.54
CA LYS A 317 7.16 -40.81 0.67
C LYS A 317 8.56 -41.07 1.24
N ALA A 318 9.28 -40.04 1.68
CA ALA A 318 10.59 -40.20 2.29
C ALA A 318 10.55 -41.06 3.56
N ALA A 319 9.52 -40.92 4.40
CA ALA A 319 9.32 -41.77 5.57
C ALA A 319 9.08 -43.24 5.17
N TYR A 320 8.25 -43.51 4.16
CA TYR A 320 8.02 -44.87 3.65
C TYR A 320 9.24 -45.48 2.96
N ASP A 321 10.06 -44.69 2.26
CA ASP A 321 11.30 -45.14 1.62
C ASP A 321 12.37 -45.51 2.66
N ALA A 322 12.40 -44.83 3.81
CA ALA A 322 13.31 -45.11 4.92
C ALA A 322 12.98 -46.42 5.68
N ILE A 323 11.78 -46.99 5.49
CA ILE A 323 11.37 -48.27 6.10
C ILE A 323 11.83 -49.43 5.23
N LYS A 324 12.67 -50.31 5.80
CA LYS A 324 13.11 -51.54 5.13
C LYS A 324 11.95 -52.49 4.87
N LEU A 325 12.06 -53.27 3.79
CA LEU A 325 11.08 -54.32 3.45
C LEU A 325 11.31 -55.62 4.24
N ASN A 326 12.54 -55.85 4.71
CA ASN A 326 12.94 -57.06 5.43
C ASN A 326 13.78 -56.72 6.66
N ALA A 327 13.59 -57.48 7.73
CA ALA A 327 14.42 -57.50 8.93
C ALA A 327 14.50 -58.92 9.52
N ASN A 328 15.37 -59.11 10.51
CA ASN A 328 15.48 -60.35 11.28
C ASN A 328 14.91 -60.19 12.70
N ALA A 329 14.28 -61.26 13.20
CA ALA A 329 13.60 -61.29 14.49
C ALA A 329 14.59 -61.22 15.67
N ASN A 330 14.24 -60.44 16.69
CA ASN A 330 14.99 -60.28 17.92
C ASN A 330 14.71 -61.42 18.92
N ILE A 331 15.07 -62.65 18.54
CA ILE A 331 14.82 -63.85 19.34
C ILE A 331 16.13 -64.30 19.99
N LYS A 332 16.10 -64.59 21.30
CA LYS A 332 17.25 -65.16 22.01
C LYS A 332 17.55 -66.56 21.47
N PRO A 333 18.82 -66.92 21.21
CA PRO A 333 19.19 -68.28 20.80
C PRO A 333 18.56 -69.36 21.69
N GLY A 334 18.04 -70.42 21.07
CA GLY A 334 17.35 -71.52 21.75
C GLY A 334 15.89 -71.24 22.16
N THR A 335 15.37 -70.02 22.02
CA THR A 335 13.97 -69.70 22.34
C THR A 335 13.04 -70.01 21.18
N VAL A 336 11.94 -70.72 21.44
CA VAL A 336 10.87 -70.95 20.45
C VAL A 336 9.84 -69.82 20.57
N VAL A 337 9.72 -69.00 19.52
CA VAL A 337 8.68 -67.98 19.38
C VAL A 337 8.00 -68.16 18.02
N PHE A 338 6.67 -68.28 18.02
CA PHE A 338 5.85 -68.29 16.80
C PHE A 338 5.37 -66.86 16.49
N PRO A 339 5.17 -66.49 15.21
CA PRO A 339 4.68 -65.16 14.84
C PRO A 339 3.35 -64.78 15.50
N SER A 340 2.41 -65.74 15.64
CA SER A 340 1.12 -65.55 16.32
C SER A 340 1.26 -65.05 17.75
N ASN A 341 2.31 -65.48 18.48
CA ASN A 341 2.48 -65.15 19.89
C ASN A 341 2.85 -63.67 20.11
N VAL A 342 3.27 -62.95 19.06
CA VAL A 342 3.69 -61.55 19.14
C VAL A 342 2.86 -60.60 18.27
N ALA A 343 2.10 -61.11 17.28
CA ALA A 343 1.36 -60.28 16.33
C ALA A 343 0.36 -59.34 17.02
N ASP A 344 -0.40 -59.84 18.00
CA ASP A 344 -1.43 -59.05 18.70
C ASP A 344 -0.87 -57.96 19.63
N GLU A 345 0.41 -58.05 20.01
CA GLU A 345 1.12 -57.04 20.80
C GLU A 345 1.72 -55.92 19.94
N VAL A 346 1.96 -56.16 18.64
CA VAL A 346 2.60 -55.20 17.73
C VAL A 346 1.58 -54.20 17.19
N LYS A 347 1.18 -53.28 18.09
CA LYS A 347 0.25 -52.16 17.84
C LYS A 347 0.92 -50.78 17.90
N THR A 348 2.21 -50.72 18.25
CA THR A 348 2.96 -49.47 18.42
C THR A 348 4.36 -49.56 17.79
N LEU A 349 4.97 -48.40 17.51
CA LEU A 349 6.32 -48.31 16.96
C LEU A 349 7.37 -48.97 17.88
N ALA A 350 7.23 -48.77 19.19
CA ALA A 350 8.09 -49.40 20.19
C ALA A 350 7.98 -50.94 20.10
N LYS A 351 6.76 -51.49 20.12
CA LYS A 351 6.53 -52.94 20.05
C LYS A 351 7.00 -53.56 18.74
N ALA A 352 6.82 -52.89 17.61
CA ALA A 352 7.39 -53.33 16.33
C ALA A 352 8.93 -53.34 16.37
N ASN A 353 9.54 -52.29 16.93
CA ASN A 353 11.00 -52.17 17.05
C ASN A 353 11.64 -53.06 18.12
N GLU A 354 10.86 -53.60 19.08
CA GLU A 354 11.29 -54.66 19.99
C GLU A 354 11.53 -55.99 19.25
N GLN A 355 10.73 -56.27 18.20
CA GLN A 355 10.83 -57.49 17.39
C GLN A 355 12.01 -57.50 16.41
N ILE A 356 12.71 -56.38 16.20
CA ILE A 356 13.76 -56.24 15.19
C ILE A 356 15.15 -56.28 15.84
N ALA A 357 15.98 -57.26 15.44
CA ALA A 357 17.28 -57.51 16.05
C ALA A 357 18.31 -56.40 15.75
N ALA A 358 18.51 -56.07 14.47
CA ALA A 358 19.51 -55.10 14.06
C ALA A 358 19.02 -53.67 14.25
N LYS A 359 19.80 -52.83 14.96
CA LYS A 359 19.45 -51.42 15.21
C LYS A 359 19.19 -50.62 13.93
N ASN A 360 19.92 -50.93 12.86
CA ASN A 360 19.81 -50.25 11.55
C ASN A 360 18.64 -50.78 10.69
N ASP A 361 17.90 -51.78 11.15
CA ASP A 361 16.69 -52.31 10.50
C ASP A 361 15.41 -51.82 11.17
N LYS A 362 15.53 -51.13 12.31
CA LYS A 362 14.40 -50.58 13.07
C LYS A 362 13.68 -49.49 12.27
N ILE A 363 12.36 -49.49 12.37
CA ILE A 363 11.48 -48.48 11.80
C ILE A 363 11.86 -47.12 12.43
N PRO A 364 12.20 -46.08 11.63
CA PRO A 364 12.50 -44.75 12.14
C PRO A 364 11.32 -44.14 12.92
N ASN A 365 11.56 -43.03 13.63
CA ASN A 365 10.45 -42.23 14.16
C ASN A 365 9.62 -41.61 13.04
N ALA A 366 8.34 -41.32 13.30
CA ALA A 366 7.49 -40.63 12.33
C ALA A 366 8.00 -39.18 12.13
N PRO A 367 7.88 -38.61 10.90
CA PRO A 367 8.19 -37.21 10.68
C PRO A 367 7.24 -36.30 11.47
N ALA A 368 7.68 -35.08 11.77
CA ALA A 368 6.93 -34.14 12.60
C ALA A 368 5.52 -33.85 12.02
N GLY A 369 4.50 -33.89 12.88
CA GLY A 369 3.09 -33.74 12.48
C GLY A 369 2.45 -35.00 11.87
N PHE A 370 3.15 -36.13 11.88
CA PHE A 370 2.62 -37.43 11.46
C PHE A 370 2.75 -38.49 12.57
N GLU A 371 1.93 -39.52 12.48
CA GLU A 371 1.95 -40.70 13.32
C GLU A 371 1.97 -41.98 12.47
N TYR A 372 2.60 -43.05 12.99
CA TYR A 372 2.46 -44.38 12.42
C TYR A 372 1.27 -45.10 13.04
N VAL A 373 0.38 -45.59 12.19
CA VAL A 373 -0.63 -46.59 12.55
C VAL A 373 -0.04 -47.96 12.22
N ILE A 374 0.13 -48.80 13.24
CA ILE A 374 0.83 -50.08 13.12
C ILE A 374 -0.10 -51.23 13.53
N SER A 375 -0.05 -52.30 12.74
CA SER A 375 -0.60 -53.62 13.09
C SER A 375 0.36 -54.70 12.61
N ALA A 376 0.19 -55.94 13.05
CA ALA A 376 0.94 -57.07 12.52
C ALA A 376 0.04 -58.25 12.16
N GLU A 377 0.54 -59.09 11.26
CA GLU A 377 -0.09 -60.33 10.83
C GLU A 377 0.93 -61.47 10.89
N ALA A 378 0.53 -62.58 11.48
CA ALA A 378 1.34 -63.79 11.61
C ALA A 378 1.27 -64.67 10.36
N LYS A 379 2.42 -65.12 9.84
CA LYS A 379 2.53 -66.24 8.90
C LYS A 379 3.29 -67.39 9.56
N ASN A 380 2.60 -68.11 10.44
CA ASN A 380 3.17 -69.20 11.25
C ASN A 380 3.82 -70.30 10.41
N THR A 381 3.20 -70.69 9.28
CA THR A 381 3.74 -71.70 8.36
C THR A 381 5.05 -71.28 7.70
N GLU A 382 5.27 -69.97 7.49
CA GLU A 382 6.49 -69.44 6.88
C GLU A 382 7.57 -69.06 7.91
N GLY A 383 7.19 -68.85 9.17
CA GLY A 383 8.09 -68.35 10.23
C GLY A 383 8.33 -66.84 10.12
N LYS A 384 7.32 -66.10 9.64
CA LYS A 384 7.39 -64.66 9.35
C LYS A 384 6.32 -63.88 10.12
N LEU A 385 6.68 -62.66 10.52
CA LEU A 385 5.75 -61.65 11.00
C LEU A 385 5.70 -60.50 10.00
N PHE A 386 4.51 -60.14 9.53
CA PHE A 386 4.30 -59.00 8.63
C PHE A 386 3.82 -57.80 9.45
N VAL A 387 4.67 -56.79 9.62
CA VAL A 387 4.30 -55.53 10.27
C VAL A 387 3.77 -54.57 9.21
N LYS A 388 2.48 -54.21 9.31
CA LYS A 388 1.78 -53.28 8.42
C LYS A 388 1.86 -51.88 9.03
N ILE A 389 2.41 -50.95 8.28
CA ILE A 389 2.74 -49.59 8.73
C ILE A 389 2.08 -48.59 7.79
N SER A 390 1.24 -47.71 8.34
CA SER A 390 0.62 -46.61 7.62
C SER A 390 0.97 -45.28 8.26
N LEU A 391 1.10 -44.24 7.44
CA LEU A 391 1.32 -42.86 7.90
C LEU A 391 0.00 -42.08 7.90
N LYS A 392 -0.26 -41.37 9.00
CA LYS A 392 -1.41 -40.50 9.19
C LYS A 392 -0.94 -39.11 9.63
N LYS A 393 -1.53 -38.03 9.11
CA LYS A 393 -1.25 -36.66 9.56
C LYS A 393 -2.00 -36.40 10.86
N SER A 394 -1.29 -36.07 11.94
CA SER A 394 -1.89 -35.93 13.27
C SER A 394 -2.92 -34.79 13.35
N SER A 395 -2.74 -33.71 12.59
CA SER A 395 -3.65 -32.55 12.61
C SER A 395 -4.94 -32.72 11.81
N THR A 396 -4.97 -33.58 10.78
CA THR A 396 -6.14 -33.73 9.88
C THR A 396 -6.72 -35.13 9.85
N GLY A 397 -6.06 -36.11 10.46
CA GLY A 397 -6.45 -37.51 10.44
C GLY A 397 -6.30 -38.22 9.09
N LYS A 398 -5.85 -37.52 8.03
CA LYS A 398 -5.69 -38.07 6.67
C LYS A 398 -4.58 -39.12 6.63
N TYR A 399 -4.84 -40.24 5.95
CA TYR A 399 -3.85 -41.29 5.67
C TYR A 399 -3.14 -41.03 4.34
N PHE A 400 -1.97 -41.64 4.15
CA PHE A 400 -1.15 -41.49 2.94
C PHE A 400 -0.75 -42.86 2.40
N ASN A 401 -0.81 -43.01 1.07
CA ASN A 401 -0.30 -44.20 0.38
C ASN A 401 1.23 -44.14 0.23
N LEU A 402 1.84 -45.21 -0.30
CA LEU A 402 3.30 -45.32 -0.45
C LEU A 402 3.95 -44.26 -1.38
N ASN A 403 3.16 -43.63 -2.26
CA ASN A 403 3.61 -42.53 -3.11
C ASN A 403 3.50 -41.16 -2.41
N GLY A 404 2.95 -41.12 -1.19
CA GLY A 404 2.68 -39.92 -0.42
C GLY A 404 1.41 -39.17 -0.82
N ASP A 405 0.52 -39.77 -1.62
CA ASP A 405 -0.77 -39.15 -1.92
C ASP A 405 -1.76 -39.41 -0.77
N PRO A 406 -2.57 -38.41 -0.37
CA PRO A 406 -3.59 -38.59 0.65
C PRO A 406 -4.68 -39.54 0.15
N VAL A 407 -5.10 -40.46 1.00
CA VAL A 407 -6.01 -41.56 0.66
C VAL A 407 -6.97 -41.85 1.82
N ASP A 408 -8.18 -42.28 1.49
CA ASP A 408 -9.12 -42.82 2.48
C ASP A 408 -8.70 -44.25 2.88
N PRO A 409 -8.61 -44.61 4.17
CA PRO A 409 -8.22 -45.97 4.59
C PRO A 409 -9.19 -47.09 4.16
N SER A 410 -10.40 -46.75 3.70
CA SER A 410 -11.34 -47.68 3.07
C SER A 410 -11.14 -47.84 1.55
N SER A 411 -10.30 -47.01 0.93
CA SER A 411 -10.03 -47.07 -0.51
C SER A 411 -9.23 -48.33 -0.89
N PRO A 412 -9.52 -48.98 -2.03
CA PRO A 412 -8.66 -50.05 -2.56
C PRO A 412 -7.24 -49.58 -2.92
N THR A 413 -7.00 -48.27 -3.00
CA THR A 413 -5.67 -47.69 -3.22
C THR A 413 -4.86 -47.48 -1.94
N TYR A 414 -5.46 -47.70 -0.77
CA TYR A 414 -4.77 -47.69 0.51
C TYR A 414 -4.06 -49.03 0.73
N VAL A 415 -2.73 -49.01 0.57
CA VAL A 415 -1.87 -50.16 0.83
C VAL A 415 -0.84 -49.76 1.89
N PRO A 416 -0.83 -50.38 3.09
CA PRO A 416 0.18 -50.12 4.11
C PRO A 416 1.55 -50.60 3.64
N LYS A 417 2.62 -49.97 4.13
CA LYS A 417 3.99 -50.48 3.95
C LYS A 417 4.12 -51.75 4.77
N ILE A 418 4.55 -52.85 4.15
CA ILE A 418 4.77 -54.12 4.85
C ILE A 418 6.27 -54.31 5.08
N LEU A 419 6.65 -54.44 6.36
CA LEU A 419 7.95 -54.93 6.79
C LEU A 419 7.82 -56.42 7.14
N THR A 420 8.62 -57.26 6.51
CA THR A 420 8.71 -58.69 6.83
C THR A 420 9.83 -58.93 7.85
N ILE A 421 9.47 -59.44 9.03
CA ILE A 421 10.42 -59.88 10.05
C ILE A 421 10.55 -61.41 9.95
N ASN A 422 11.75 -61.88 9.60
CA ASN A 422 12.07 -63.30 9.39
C ASN A 422 12.76 -63.90 10.62
N GLY A 423 12.66 -65.23 10.78
CA GLY A 423 13.44 -65.98 11.78
C GLY A 423 12.63 -66.50 12.98
N TYR A 424 11.30 -66.34 12.98
CA TYR A 424 10.44 -67.02 13.94
C TYR A 424 10.34 -68.52 13.64
N LYS A 425 9.96 -69.33 14.62
CA LYS A 425 9.76 -70.77 14.40
C LYS A 425 8.54 -70.98 13.50
N ARG A 426 8.69 -71.91 12.54
CA ARG A 426 7.58 -72.40 11.73
C ARG A 426 6.70 -73.33 12.54
N GLU A 427 5.40 -73.09 12.48
CA GLU A 427 4.41 -74.09 12.86
C GLU A 427 4.37 -75.12 11.73
N SER A 428 4.66 -76.38 12.04
CA SER A 428 4.47 -77.46 11.08
C SER A 428 3.00 -77.48 10.71
N SER A 429 2.69 -77.47 9.42
CA SER A 429 1.40 -77.99 8.96
C SER A 429 1.22 -79.33 9.64
N LYS A 430 0.19 -79.47 10.49
CA LYS A 430 -0.18 -80.78 11.02
C LYS A 430 -0.23 -81.72 9.81
N PRO A 431 0.31 -82.95 9.90
CA PRO A 431 -0.13 -83.99 8.98
C PRO A 431 -1.65 -83.90 8.94
N LEU A 432 -2.24 -83.92 7.74
CA LEU A 432 -3.64 -84.26 7.66
C LEU A 432 -3.71 -85.64 8.32
N ASP A 433 -4.28 -85.68 9.54
CA ASP A 433 -4.69 -86.92 10.16
C ASP A 433 -5.74 -87.49 9.22
N TYR A 434 -5.25 -88.25 8.24
CA TYR A 434 -6.07 -89.03 7.34
C TYR A 434 -6.68 -90.08 8.24
N ALA A 435 -7.83 -89.75 8.80
CA ALA A 435 -8.72 -90.68 9.49
C ALA A 435 -9.28 -91.64 8.42
N GLY A 436 -8.38 -92.45 7.86
CA GLY A 436 -8.73 -93.69 7.21
C GLY A 436 -9.47 -94.50 8.25
N ASP A 437 -10.73 -94.77 7.95
CA ASP A 437 -11.55 -95.68 8.73
C ASP A 437 -10.78 -97.00 8.86
N PRO A 438 -10.46 -97.48 10.08
CA PRO A 438 -9.69 -98.71 10.27
C PRO A 438 -10.44 -99.99 9.83
N GLY A 439 -11.60 -99.85 9.19
CA GLY A 439 -12.42 -100.92 8.63
C GLY A 439 -12.20 -101.26 7.15
N ASP A 440 -11.32 -100.59 6.40
CA ASP A 440 -11.07 -100.90 4.98
C ASP A 440 -9.82 -101.81 4.79
N PRO A 441 -9.99 -103.12 4.45
CA PRO A 441 -8.92 -104.11 4.51
C PRO A 441 -7.92 -104.10 3.34
N ASP A 442 -8.16 -103.30 2.29
CA ASP A 442 -7.40 -103.39 1.03
C ASP A 442 -6.12 -102.51 0.98
N PHE A 443 -5.71 -101.89 2.09
CA PHE A 443 -4.56 -100.95 2.13
C PHE A 443 -3.26 -101.51 2.75
N TYR A 444 -2.89 -102.74 2.37
CA TYR A 444 -1.59 -103.34 2.65
C TYR A 444 -0.81 -103.71 1.36
N GLU A 445 -0.47 -102.70 0.55
CA GLU A 445 0.64 -102.85 -0.40
C GLU A 445 1.31 -101.50 -0.71
N TYR A 446 2.60 -101.56 -1.04
CA TYR A 446 3.52 -100.42 -1.27
C TYR A 446 3.78 -99.50 -0.06
N TRP A 447 4.89 -99.78 0.64
CA TRP A 447 6.07 -98.88 0.68
C TRP A 447 7.32 -99.69 1.02
N ASN A 448 7.95 -100.23 -0.03
CA ASN A 448 9.37 -100.58 -0.06
C ASN A 448 9.95 -99.82 -1.25
N TYR A 449 10.91 -98.92 -0.99
CA TYR A 449 12.10 -98.57 -1.79
C TYR A 449 12.56 -97.12 -1.49
N GLU A 450 13.85 -97.04 -1.10
CA GLU A 450 14.82 -95.91 -1.14
C GLU A 450 14.43 -94.53 -0.57
#